data_AF-E0RWP6-F1
#
_entry.id   AF-E0RWP6-F1
#
_cell.length_a   1.000
_cell.length_b   1.000
_cell.length_c   1.000
_cell.angle_alpha   90.00
_cell.angle_beta   90.00
_cell.angle_gamma   90.00
#
_symmetry.space_group_name_H-M   'P 1'
#
loop_
_entity.id
_entity.type
_entity.pdbx_description
1 polymer ?
#
loop_
_entity_poly.entity_id
_entity_poly.type
_entity_poly.pdbx_seq_one_letter_code
_entity_poly.pdbx_strand_id
1 'polypeptide(L)'
;MNEGLYNAVFCYGENKVDPFEQTAVDFDRIIGDMKLVGYEINSLNIVHQIMLEQLDNLLKIKNKIIEEVMDLDNKDDYCREKYGLSFKDIVALDPQHDIEWDIKSGKVIVFLSHEAMHKETAYFTLFKKSLDAFTAKTGFQYMGL
;
A
#
# COMPACT_ATOMS: atom_id res chain seq x y z
N MET A 1 -13.60 -12.79 -14.11
CA MET A 1 -12.54 -13.39 -14.97
C MET A 1 -12.71 -14.91 -15.22
N ASN A 2 -12.24 -15.46 -16.37
CA ASN A 2 -12.25 -16.91 -16.66
C ASN A 2 -11.13 -17.63 -15.88
N GLU A 3 -11.44 -18.79 -15.27
CA GLU A 3 -10.53 -19.59 -14.45
C GLU A 3 -9.24 -20.03 -15.17
N GLY A 4 -9.30 -20.31 -16.48
CA GLY A 4 -8.11 -20.65 -17.27
C GLY A 4 -7.14 -19.47 -17.42
N LEU A 5 -7.67 -18.25 -17.60
CA LEU A 5 -6.87 -17.03 -17.64
C LEU A 5 -6.35 -16.68 -16.25
N TYR A 6 -7.15 -16.90 -15.21
CA TYR A 6 -6.74 -16.72 -13.81
C TYR A 6 -5.49 -17.57 -13.53
N ASN A 7 -5.56 -18.88 -13.79
CA ASN A 7 -4.44 -19.77 -13.54
C ASN A 7 -3.19 -19.41 -14.36
N ALA A 8 -3.36 -18.99 -15.61
CA ALA A 8 -2.24 -18.64 -16.49
C ALA A 8 -1.53 -17.35 -16.07
N VAL A 9 -2.26 -16.40 -15.49
CA VAL A 9 -1.74 -15.08 -15.10
C VAL A 9 -1.18 -15.10 -13.67
N PHE A 10 -1.83 -15.84 -12.77
CA PHE A 10 -1.59 -15.71 -11.33
C PHE A 10 -0.86 -16.89 -10.69
N CYS A 11 -0.87 -18.07 -11.29
CA CYS A 11 -0.16 -19.23 -10.74
C CYS A 11 1.26 -19.35 -11.29
N TYR A 12 2.24 -19.70 -10.44
CA TYR A 12 3.63 -19.92 -10.84
C TYR A 12 4.03 -21.41 -10.82
N GLY A 13 4.55 -21.93 -11.93
CA GLY A 13 5.17 -23.27 -11.99
C GLY A 13 4.19 -24.45 -11.93
N GLU A 14 4.73 -25.67 -11.75
CA GLU A 14 3.95 -26.92 -11.66
C GLU A 14 3.15 -27.03 -10.35
N ASN A 15 3.65 -26.42 -9.28
CA ASN A 15 2.92 -26.22 -8.03
C ASN A 15 2.21 -24.88 -8.12
N LYS A 16 0.93 -24.87 -8.49
CA LYS A 16 0.13 -23.64 -8.59
C LYS A 16 0.14 -22.88 -7.25
N VAL A 17 1.05 -21.94 -7.07
CA VAL A 17 1.04 -21.01 -5.94
C VAL A 17 0.49 -19.68 -6.46
N ASP A 18 -0.67 -19.29 -5.94
CA ASP A 18 -1.36 -18.06 -6.27
C ASP A 18 -1.17 -17.02 -5.15
N PRO A 19 -0.43 -15.92 -5.40
CA PRO A 19 -0.27 -14.84 -4.42
C PRO A 19 -1.55 -14.07 -4.11
N PHE A 20 -2.62 -14.34 -4.85
CA PHE A 20 -3.90 -13.66 -4.73
C PHE A 20 -5.03 -14.53 -4.17
N GLU A 21 -4.76 -15.78 -3.78
CA GLU A 21 -5.79 -16.72 -3.32
C GLU A 21 -6.63 -16.17 -2.16
N GLN A 22 -6.01 -15.34 -1.30
CA GLN A 22 -6.65 -14.72 -0.15
C GLN A 22 -7.03 -13.25 -0.38
N THR A 23 -6.87 -12.73 -1.60
CA THR A 23 -7.10 -11.32 -1.91
C THR A 23 -8.58 -11.07 -2.21
N ALA A 24 -9.25 -10.33 -1.33
CA ALA A 24 -10.63 -9.87 -1.50
C ALA A 24 -10.68 -8.48 -2.17
N VAL A 25 -10.17 -8.39 -3.40
CA VAL A 25 -10.22 -7.17 -4.24
C VAL A 25 -11.05 -7.38 -5.50
N ASP A 26 -11.53 -6.28 -6.08
CA ASP A 26 -12.23 -6.29 -7.35
C ASP A 26 -11.24 -6.40 -8.52
N PHE A 27 -10.85 -7.64 -8.83
CA PHE A 27 -9.91 -7.94 -9.92
C PHE A 27 -10.44 -7.54 -11.30
N ASP A 28 -11.75 -7.61 -11.53
CA ASP A 28 -12.32 -7.25 -12.82
C ASP A 28 -12.18 -5.74 -13.06
N ARG A 29 -12.35 -4.90 -12.02
CA ARG A 29 -12.03 -3.47 -12.09
C ARG A 29 -10.54 -3.24 -12.34
N ILE A 30 -9.67 -3.86 -11.54
CA ILE A 30 -8.20 -3.68 -11.64
C ILE A 30 -7.71 -4.05 -13.05
N ILE A 31 -8.14 -5.20 -13.57
CA ILE A 31 -7.80 -5.65 -14.92
C ILE A 31 -8.37 -4.70 -15.98
N GLY A 32 -9.57 -4.16 -15.76
CA GLY A 32 -10.18 -3.13 -16.60
C GLY A 32 -9.29 -1.89 -16.69
N ASP A 33 -8.89 -1.35 -15.54
CA ASP A 33 -8.03 -0.17 -15.43
C ASP A 33 -6.68 -0.42 -16.12
N MET A 34 -6.07 -1.60 -15.90
CA MET A 34 -4.80 -1.97 -16.55
C MET A 34 -4.89 -2.07 -18.08
N LYS A 35 -5.99 -2.64 -18.60
CA LYS A 35 -6.23 -2.71 -20.06
C LYS A 35 -6.36 -1.32 -20.67
N LEU A 36 -7.00 -0.38 -19.98
CA LEU A 36 -7.15 1.00 -20.46
C LEU A 36 -5.80 1.72 -20.57
N VAL A 37 -4.87 1.41 -19.67
CA VAL A 37 -3.52 2.00 -19.66
C VAL A 37 -2.53 1.22 -20.54
N GLY A 38 -2.93 0.05 -21.06
CA GLY A 38 -2.11 -0.77 -21.97
C GLY A 38 -1.06 -1.63 -21.26
N TYR A 39 -1.24 -1.92 -19.96
CA TYR A 39 -0.36 -2.82 -19.23
C TYR A 39 -0.53 -4.28 -19.66
N GLU A 40 0.58 -5.02 -19.69
CA GLU A 40 0.52 -6.47 -19.72
C GLU A 40 -0.10 -6.99 -18.42
N ILE A 41 -1.04 -7.92 -18.54
CA ILE A 41 -1.71 -8.50 -17.37
C ILE A 41 -0.84 -9.65 -16.86
N ASN A 42 -0.09 -9.39 -15.80
CA ASN A 42 0.70 -10.37 -15.08
C ASN A 42 0.64 -10.07 -13.56
N SER A 43 1.05 -11.02 -12.71
CA SER A 43 1.03 -10.85 -11.26
C SER A 43 1.78 -9.60 -10.80
N LEU A 44 2.93 -9.28 -11.41
CA LEU A 44 3.74 -8.12 -11.04
C LEU A 44 2.97 -6.81 -11.24
N ASN A 45 2.40 -6.61 -12.44
CA ASN A 45 1.69 -5.39 -12.78
C ASN A 45 0.38 -5.25 -11.99
N ILE A 46 -0.23 -6.37 -11.58
CA ILE A 46 -1.41 -6.34 -10.71
C ILE A 46 -1.05 -5.97 -9.29
N VAL A 47 0.03 -6.53 -8.72
CA VAL A 47 0.54 -6.07 -7.42
C VAL A 47 0.89 -4.59 -7.49
N HIS A 48 1.57 -4.16 -8.56
CA HIS A 48 1.91 -2.76 -8.77
C HIS A 48 0.68 -1.86 -8.74
N GLN A 49 -0.38 -2.22 -9.48
CA GLN A 49 -1.63 -1.45 -9.50
C GLN A 49 -2.31 -1.40 -8.12
N ILE A 50 -2.39 -2.54 -7.41
CA ILE A 50 -2.94 -2.59 -6.04
C ILE A 50 -2.13 -1.71 -5.10
N MET A 51 -0.80 -1.72 -5.22
CA MET A 51 0.09 -0.90 -4.41
C MET A 51 -0.07 0.58 -4.74
N LEU A 52 -0.14 0.98 -6.02
CA LEU A 52 -0.41 2.37 -6.40
C LEU A 52 -1.70 2.91 -5.77
N GLU A 53 -2.79 2.14 -5.82
CA GLU A 53 -4.05 2.52 -5.17
C GLU A 53 -3.89 2.70 -3.66
N GLN A 54 -3.10 1.85 -3.01
CA GLN A 54 -2.83 1.97 -1.59
C GLN A 54 -1.97 3.20 -1.26
N LEU A 55 -0.93 3.47 -2.05
CA LEU A 55 -0.07 4.64 -1.87
C LEU A 55 -0.87 5.94 -2.04
N ASP A 56 -1.76 6.00 -3.03
CA ASP A 56 -2.70 7.11 -3.21
C ASP A 56 -3.62 7.30 -2.00
N ASN A 57 -4.11 6.21 -1.40
CA ASN A 57 -4.94 6.29 -0.19
C ASN A 57 -4.16 6.86 0.99
N LEU A 58 -2.91 6.44 1.19
CA LEU A 58 -2.05 6.97 2.26
C LEU A 58 -1.75 8.46 2.05
N LEU A 59 -1.46 8.86 0.81
CA LEU A 59 -1.26 10.27 0.47
C LEU A 59 -2.52 11.10 0.71
N LYS A 60 -3.71 10.60 0.37
CA LYS A 60 -4.97 11.30 0.66
C LYS A 60 -5.18 11.51 2.16
N ILE A 61 -4.88 10.51 2.98
CA ILE A 61 -4.95 10.62 4.45
C ILE A 61 -3.98 11.70 4.94
N LYS A 62 -2.72 11.65 4.49
CA LYS A 62 -1.69 12.63 4.84
C LYS A 62 -2.10 14.05 4.43
N ASN A 63 -2.47 14.24 3.17
CA ASN A 63 -2.76 15.56 2.62
C ASN A 63 -3.98 16.20 3.29
N LYS A 64 -5.00 15.41 3.62
CA LYS A 64 -6.15 15.90 4.38
C LYS A 64 -5.72 16.47 5.75
N ILE A 65 -4.82 15.79 6.45
CA ILE A 65 -4.30 16.30 7.74
C ILE A 65 -3.49 17.57 7.53
N ILE A 66 -2.67 17.63 6.48
CA ILE A 66 -1.89 18.83 6.17
C ILE A 66 -2.82 20.02 5.89
N GLU A 67 -3.85 19.83 5.06
CA GLU A 67 -4.86 20.85 4.75
C GLU A 67 -5.62 21.32 6.00
N GLU A 68 -5.96 20.41 6.91
CA GLU A 68 -6.64 20.76 8.17
C GLU A 68 -5.77 21.63 9.11
N VAL A 69 -4.44 21.52 9.01
CA VAL A 69 -3.50 22.09 9.98
C VAL A 69 -2.67 23.24 9.41
N MET A 70 -2.64 23.42 8.08
CA MET A 70 -1.71 24.34 7.42
C MET A 70 -1.88 25.82 7.79
N ASP A 71 -3.02 26.22 8.33
CA ASP A 71 -3.29 27.61 8.72
C ASP A 71 -3.26 27.84 10.25
N LEU A 72 -2.93 26.81 11.04
CA LEU A 72 -2.81 26.95 12.50
C LEU A 72 -1.45 27.53 12.88
N ASP A 73 -1.40 28.42 13.87
CA ASP A 73 -0.14 28.98 14.38
C ASP A 73 0.67 27.94 15.19
N ASN A 74 -0.02 26.99 15.85
CA ASN A 74 0.56 25.97 16.73
C ASN A 74 0.49 24.55 16.15
N LYS A 75 0.78 24.40 14.84
CA LYS A 75 0.66 23.14 14.08
C LYS A 75 1.26 21.92 14.76
N ASP A 76 2.50 22.05 15.24
CA ASP A 76 3.24 20.93 15.81
C ASP A 76 2.57 20.41 17.10
N ASP A 77 2.11 21.31 17.98
CA ASP A 77 1.46 20.92 19.23
C ASP A 77 0.07 20.33 18.98
N TYR A 78 -0.70 20.94 18.08
CA TYR A 78 -1.99 20.39 17.65
C TYR A 78 -1.84 18.98 17.08
N CYS A 79 -0.86 18.76 16.21
CA CYS A 79 -0.62 17.44 15.62
C CYS A 79 -0.18 16.41 16.65
N ARG A 80 0.67 16.79 17.62
CA ARG A 80 1.08 15.87 18.69
C ARG A 80 -0.09 15.43 19.54
N GLU A 81 -0.97 16.36 19.90
CA GLU A 81 -2.15 16.05 20.72
C GLU A 81 -3.17 15.19 19.96
N LYS A 82 -3.44 15.51 18.69
CA LYS A 82 -4.50 14.84 17.91
C LYS A 82 -4.05 13.56 17.22
N TYR A 83 -2.83 13.53 16.70
CA TYR A 83 -2.31 12.44 15.86
C TYR A 83 -1.09 11.73 16.47
N GLY A 84 -0.56 12.20 17.61
CA GLY A 84 0.60 11.60 18.26
C GLY A 84 1.94 11.85 17.55
N LEU A 85 1.96 12.72 16.53
CA LEU A 85 3.14 13.06 15.72
C LEU A 85 3.28 14.57 15.55
N SER A 86 4.49 15.09 15.36
CA SER A 86 4.62 16.50 14.98
C SER A 86 4.14 16.75 13.55
N PHE A 87 3.80 17.99 13.21
CA PHE A 87 3.43 18.34 11.84
C PHE A 87 4.60 18.07 10.88
N LYS A 88 5.83 18.32 11.32
CA LYS A 88 7.05 17.99 10.56
C LYS A 88 7.17 16.50 10.26
N ASP A 89 6.92 15.64 11.24
CA ASP A 89 6.99 14.18 11.04
C ASP A 89 5.94 13.72 10.02
N ILE A 90 4.70 14.23 10.12
CA ILE A 90 3.62 13.92 9.18
C ILE A 90 3.99 14.36 7.75
N VAL A 91 4.55 15.56 7.60
CA VAL A 91 4.99 16.08 6.28
C VAL A 91 6.12 15.24 5.70
N ALA A 92 7.02 14.72 6.54
CA ALA A 92 8.18 13.93 6.13
C ALA A 92 7.86 12.49 5.67
N LEU A 93 6.66 11.99 5.95
CA LEU A 93 6.20 10.69 5.44
C LEU A 93 5.95 10.79 3.94
N ASP A 94 6.66 10.00 3.14
CA ASP A 94 6.49 9.95 1.70
C ASP A 94 6.20 8.52 1.24
N PRO A 95 4.93 8.07 1.30
CA PRO A 95 4.58 6.69 1.00
C PRO A 95 5.06 6.20 -0.37
N GLN A 96 5.17 7.10 -1.36
CA GLN A 96 5.60 6.73 -2.72
C GLN A 96 7.07 6.29 -2.79
N HIS A 97 7.92 6.82 -1.92
CA HIS A 97 9.36 6.52 -1.90
C HIS A 97 9.78 5.71 -0.66
N ASP A 98 8.97 5.76 0.40
CA ASP A 98 9.26 5.07 1.64
C ASP A 98 8.76 3.62 1.63
N ILE A 99 7.74 3.25 0.84
CA ILE A 99 7.15 1.90 0.81
C ILE A 99 7.59 1.14 -0.42
N GLU A 100 8.14 -0.04 -0.19
CA GLU A 100 8.52 -1.02 -1.21
C GLU A 100 7.71 -2.31 -1.06
N TRP A 101 7.75 -3.14 -2.11
CA TRP A 101 7.09 -4.44 -2.11
C TRP A 101 7.84 -5.44 -2.97
N ASP A 102 7.63 -6.72 -2.67
CA ASP A 102 8.21 -7.84 -3.42
C ASP A 102 7.24 -9.04 -3.43
N ILE A 103 7.37 -9.91 -4.44
CA ILE A 103 6.60 -11.15 -4.57
C ILE A 103 7.54 -12.33 -4.29
N LYS A 104 7.42 -12.94 -3.11
CA LYS A 104 8.24 -14.10 -2.71
C LYS A 104 7.37 -15.31 -2.43
N SER A 105 7.68 -16.43 -3.09
CA SER A 105 7.03 -17.72 -2.87
C SER A 105 5.50 -17.67 -2.90
N GLY A 106 4.94 -16.87 -3.82
CA GLY A 106 3.50 -16.67 -3.94
C GLY A 106 2.89 -15.90 -2.77
N LYS A 107 3.63 -14.95 -2.19
CA LYS A 107 3.11 -13.95 -1.26
C LYS A 107 3.64 -12.59 -1.64
N VAL A 108 2.82 -11.57 -1.46
CA VAL A 108 3.25 -10.18 -1.60
C VAL A 108 3.68 -9.67 -0.24
N ILE A 109 4.92 -9.21 -0.16
CA ILE A 109 5.51 -8.61 1.04
C ILE A 109 5.59 -7.11 0.80
N VAL A 110 5.16 -6.33 1.78
CA VAL A 110 5.25 -4.87 1.81
C VAL A 110 6.17 -4.47 2.95
N PHE A 111 7.08 -3.53 2.73
CA PHE A 111 8.06 -3.12 3.73
C PHE A 111 8.46 -1.66 3.50
N LEU A 112 9.07 -1.04 4.51
CA LEU A 112 9.68 0.28 4.32
C LEU A 112 11.06 0.13 3.68
N SER A 113 11.38 1.02 2.75
CA SER A 113 12.72 1.12 2.17
C SER A 113 13.76 1.30 3.27
N HIS A 114 15.00 0.86 3.00
CA HIS A 114 16.06 0.91 4.01
C HIS A 114 16.27 2.33 4.58
N GLU A 115 16.14 3.34 3.72
CA GLU A 115 16.27 4.74 4.10
C GLU A 115 15.08 5.23 4.94
N ALA A 116 13.89 4.66 4.76
CA ALA A 116 12.67 5.06 5.45
C ALA A 116 12.42 4.29 6.76
N MET A 117 13.21 3.27 7.08
CA MET A 117 13.02 2.44 8.29
C MET A 117 12.90 3.26 9.58
N HIS A 118 13.67 4.34 9.71
CA HIS A 118 13.62 5.21 10.89
C HIS A 118 12.27 5.93 11.08
N LYS A 119 11.41 5.94 10.03
CA LYS A 119 10.07 6.52 10.05
C LYS A 119 8.99 5.49 10.43
N GLU A 120 9.34 4.22 10.67
CA GLU A 120 8.36 3.14 10.87
C GLU A 120 7.35 3.45 11.97
N THR A 121 7.81 3.92 13.12
CA THR A 121 6.90 4.32 14.22
C THR A 121 5.91 5.40 13.77
N ALA A 122 6.35 6.37 12.98
CA ALA A 122 5.46 7.41 12.47
C ALA A 122 4.46 6.86 11.44
N TYR A 123 4.88 5.95 10.56
CA TYR A 123 4.00 5.23 9.64
C TYR A 123 2.90 4.48 10.40
N PHE A 124 3.26 3.73 11.45
CA PHE A 124 2.27 2.97 12.21
C PHE A 124 1.41 3.86 13.12
N THR A 125 1.92 4.98 13.62
CA THR A 125 1.06 5.91 14.36
C THR A 125 -0.01 6.50 13.46
N LEU A 126 0.35 6.90 12.23
CA LEU A 126 -0.58 7.61 11.35
C LEU A 126 -1.46 6.68 10.48
N PHE A 127 -0.87 5.62 9.95
CA PHE A 127 -1.49 4.81 8.89
C PHE A 127 -1.87 3.39 9.33
N LYS A 128 -1.58 2.97 10.57
CA LYS A 128 -1.82 1.58 11.00
C LYS A 128 -3.21 1.07 10.67
N LYS A 129 -4.26 1.83 10.93
CA LYS A 129 -5.63 1.40 10.60
C LYS A 129 -5.82 1.15 9.10
N SER A 130 -5.23 1.99 8.24
CA SER A 130 -5.29 1.81 6.79
C SER A 130 -4.45 0.62 6.34
N LEU A 131 -3.25 0.44 6.89
CA LEU A 131 -2.36 -0.68 6.57
C LEU A 131 -2.94 -2.02 7.05
N ASP A 132 -3.52 -2.08 8.24
CA ASP A 132 -4.18 -3.28 8.78
C ASP A 132 -5.40 -3.65 7.91
N ALA A 133 -6.20 -2.66 7.49
CA ALA A 133 -7.32 -2.91 6.58
C ALA A 133 -6.87 -3.36 5.18
N PHE A 134 -5.77 -2.79 4.69
CA PHE A 134 -5.16 -3.17 3.42
C PHE A 134 -4.67 -4.63 3.47
N THR A 135 -3.84 -4.98 4.44
CA THR A 135 -3.30 -6.35 4.59
C THR A 135 -4.40 -7.38 4.82
N ALA A 136 -5.43 -7.05 5.60
CA ALA A 136 -6.60 -7.93 5.78
C ALA A 136 -7.40 -8.12 4.48
N LYS A 137 -7.50 -7.09 3.64
CA LYS A 137 -8.22 -7.15 2.37
C LYS A 137 -7.42 -7.89 1.30
N THR A 138 -6.12 -7.66 1.21
CA THR A 138 -5.29 -8.16 0.12
C THR A 138 -4.58 -9.46 0.44
N GLY A 139 -4.45 -9.83 1.71
CA GLY A 139 -3.59 -10.92 2.15
C GLY A 139 -2.09 -10.58 2.06
N PHE A 140 -1.74 -9.34 1.71
CA PHE A 140 -0.34 -8.90 1.65
C PHE A 140 0.22 -8.84 3.06
N GLN A 141 1.51 -9.15 3.19
CA GLN A 141 2.17 -9.21 4.49
C GLN A 141 3.07 -7.99 4.65
N TYR A 142 2.80 -7.18 5.67
CA TYR A 142 3.79 -6.19 6.08
C TYR A 142 4.93 -6.88 6.84
N MET A 143 6.17 -6.60 6.43
CA MET A 143 7.37 -7.05 7.13
C MET A 143 8.07 -5.84 7.73
N GLY A 144 7.90 -5.67 9.04
CA GLY A 144 8.76 -4.82 9.85
C GLY A 144 10.05 -5.56 10.19
N LEU A 145 11.11 -4.81 10.47
CA LEU A 145 12.37 -5.38 10.96
C LEU A 145 12.35 -5.51 12.49
#